data_AF-A0A920UK08-F1
#
_entry.id   AF-A0A920UK08-F1
#
_cell.length_a   1.000
_cell.length_b   1.000
_cell.length_c   1.000
_cell.angle_alpha   90.00
_cell.angle_beta   90.00
_cell.angle_gamma   90.00
#
_symmetry.space_group_name_H-M   'P 1'
#
loop_
_entity.id
_entity.type
_entity.pdbx_description
1 polymer ?
#
loop_
_entity_poly.entity_id
_entity_poly.type
_entity_poly.pdbx_seq_one_letter_code
_entity_poly.pdbx_strand_id
1 'polypeptide(L)' 'MYKYALIDIGNTNVKLAFVENDVFQNKLIFETAKFKEEFKNLNLKDISHIFISSVVPELNNCFDKIKTSDIY' A
#
# COMPACT_ATOMS: atom_id res chain seq x y z
N MET A 1 17.09 -5.80 -7.20
CA MET A 1 16.55 -4.46 -7.51
C MET A 1 15.45 -4.20 -6.50
N TYR A 2 15.53 -3.11 -5.74
CA TYR A 2 14.55 -2.85 -4.69
C TYR A 2 13.37 -2.08 -5.27
N LYS A 3 12.18 -2.66 -5.12
CA LYS A 3 10.91 -2.03 -5.43
C LYS A 3 10.19 -1.75 -4.13
N TYR A 4 9.74 -0.52 -3.96
CA TYR A 4 9.06 -0.04 -2.76
C TYR A 4 7.62 0.32 -3.10
N ALA A 5 6.69 0.07 -2.16
CA ALA A 5 5.35 0.61 -2.22
C ALA A 5 5.19 1.72 -1.18
N LEU A 6 4.71 2.88 -1.61
CA LEU A 6 4.41 4.04 -0.78
C LEU A 6 2.89 4.23 -0.76
N ILE A 7 2.28 4.24 0.42
CA ILE A 7 0.83 4.36 0.59
C ILE A 7 0.53 5.58 1.47
N ASP A 8 -0.20 6.54 0.91
CA ASP A 8 -0.71 7.73 1.61
C ASP A 8 -2.24 7.62 1.74
N ILE A 9 -2.74 7.54 2.97
CA ILE A 9 -4.15 7.26 3.28
C ILE A 9 -4.75 8.50 3.94
N GLY A 10 -5.49 9.26 3.15
CA GLY A 10 -6.34 10.35 3.62
C GLY A 10 -7.76 9.89 3.94
N ASN A 11 -8.56 10.79 4.50
CA ASN A 11 -9.98 10.51 4.78
C ASN A 11 -10.80 10.20 3.51
N THR A 12 -10.51 10.90 2.41
CA THR A 12 -11.28 10.77 1.16
C THR A 12 -10.61 9.83 0.16
N ASN A 13 -9.28 9.94 0.00
CA ASN A 13 -8.54 9.23 -1.03
C ASN A 13 -7.29 8.56 -0.46
N VAL A 14 -6.93 7.46 -1.09
CA VAL A 14 -5.65 6.77 -0.93
C VAL A 14 -4.82 6.99 -2.19
N LYS A 15 -3.54 7.28 -2.02
CA LYS A 15 -2.55 7.33 -3.10
C LYS A 15 -1.53 6.22 -2.87
N LEU A 16 -1.39 5.36 -3.86
CA LEU A 16 -0.35 4.34 -3.91
C LEU A 16 0.67 4.72 -4.97
N ALA A 17 1.95 4.64 -4.63
CA ALA A 17 3.03 4.82 -5.59
C ALA A 17 4.05 3.68 -5.49
N PHE A 18 4.57 3.27 -6.63
CA PHE A 18 5.67 2.31 -6.70
C PHE A 18 6.96 3.04 -7.06
N VAL A 19 8.02 2.80 -6.29
CA VAL A 19 9.35 3.36 -6.52
C VAL A 19 10.32 2.23 -6.83
N GLU A 20 11.07 2.38 -7.90
CA GLU A 20 12.07 1.42 -8.34
C GLU A 20 13.30 2.19 -8.83
N ASN A 21 14.47 1.88 -8.27
CA ASN A 21 15.72 2.62 -8.50
C ASN A 21 15.56 4.14 -8.35
N ASP A 22 14.92 4.56 -7.25
CA ASP A 22 14.66 5.97 -6.92
C ASP A 22 13.76 6.73 -7.92
N VAL A 23 13.12 6.01 -8.85
CA VAL A 23 12.18 6.56 -9.83
C VAL A 23 10.76 6.08 -9.54
N PHE A 24 9.81 7.01 -9.55
CA PHE A 24 8.38 6.69 -9.48
C PHE A 24 7.94 5.99 -10.78
N GLN A 25 7.46 4.75 -10.65
CA GLN A 25 7.03 3.94 -11.79
C GLN A 25 5.55 4.14 -12.09
N ASN A 26 4.70 4.03 -11.06
CA ASN A 26 3.25 4.05 -11.19
C ASN A 26 2.61 4.73 -9.98
N LYS A 27 1.48 5.38 -10.22
CA LYS A 27 0.64 5.99 -9.18
C LYS A 27 -0.83 5.61 -9.37
N LEU A 28 -1.44 5.05 -8.34
CA LEU A 28 -2.87 4.77 -8.28
C LEU A 28 -3.52 5.69 -7.24
N ILE A 29 -4.71 6.19 -7.56
CA ILE A 29 -5.52 7.00 -6.65
C ILE A 29 -6.92 6.43 -6.64
N PHE A 30 -7.44 6.14 -5.46
CA PHE A 30 -8.79 5.61 -5.28
C PHE A 30 -9.38 6.09 -3.95
N GLU A 31 -10.69 5.93 -3.79
CA GLU A 31 -11.40 6.36 -2.58
C GLU A 31 -11.03 5.51 -1.36
N THR A 32 -10.86 6.13 -0.20
CA THR A 32 -10.50 5.44 1.05
C THR A 32 -11.51 4.37 1.44
N ALA A 33 -12.80 4.57 1.12
CA ALA A 33 -13.85 3.58 1.36
C ALA A 33 -13.61 2.25 0.61
N LYS A 34 -12.93 2.28 -0.55
CA LYS A 34 -12.63 1.11 -1.38
C LYS A 34 -11.31 0.44 -1.01
N PHE A 35 -10.57 0.99 -0.04
CA PHE A 35 -9.22 0.53 0.28
C PHE A 35 -9.12 -0.98 0.54
N LYS A 36 -10.05 -1.57 1.30
CA LYS A 36 -10.00 -3.00 1.62
C LYS A 36 -10.14 -3.91 0.39
N GLU A 37 -10.88 -3.46 -0.62
CA GLU A 37 -11.07 -4.19 -1.87
C GLU A 37 -9.84 -4.02 -2.77
N GLU A 38 -9.46 -2.77 -3.01
CA GLU A 38 -8.30 -2.42 -3.85
C GLU A 38 -7.00 -3.04 -3.30
N PHE A 39 -6.78 -2.97 -2.00
CA PHE A 39 -5.57 -3.46 -1.35
C PHE A 39 -5.40 -4.99 -1.49
N LYS A 40 -6.49 -5.76 -1.47
CA LYS A 40 -6.43 -7.22 -1.70
C LYS A 40 -6.04 -7.58 -3.12
N ASN A 41 -6.36 -6.72 -4.08
CA ASN A 41 -6.05 -6.92 -5.49
C ASN A 41 -4.64 -6.42 -5.86
N LEU A 42 -3.94 -5.73 -4.96
CA LEU A 42 -2.58 -5.29 -5.20
C LEU A 42 -1.63 -6.49 -5.21
N ASN A 43 -0.96 -6.70 -6.34
CA ASN A 43 0.15 -7.64 -6.40
C ASN A 43 1.39 -7.01 -5.76
N LEU A 44 1.71 -7.44 -4.53
CA LEU A 44 2.85 -6.96 -3.74
C LEU A 44 4.04 -7.94 -3.73
N LYS A 45 3.99 -9.03 -4.52
CA LYS A 45 4.99 -10.12 -4.49
C LYS A 45 6.43 -9.66 -4.72
N ASP A 46 6.63 -8.66 -5.56
CA ASP A 46 7.96 -8.13 -5.90
C ASP A 46 8.32 -6.86 -5.11
N ILE A 47 7.50 -6.50 -4.11
CA ILE A 47 7.72 -5.33 -3.27
C ILE A 47 8.57 -5.73 -2.06
N SER A 48 9.74 -5.11 -1.96
CA SER A 48 10.67 -5.36 -0.86
C SER A 48 10.20 -4.75 0.46
N HIS A 49 9.59 -3.56 0.42
CA HIS A 49 9.12 -2.84 1.59
C HIS A 49 7.88 -2.01 1.25
N ILE A 50 7.00 -1.87 2.24
CA ILE A 50 5.79 -1.06 2.18
C ILE A 50 5.91 0.03 3.24
N PHE A 51 5.81 1.30 2.82
CA PHE A 51 5.79 2.46 3.70
C PHE A 51 4.38 3.06 3.70
N ILE A 52 3.82 3.30 4.88
CA ILE A 52 2.43 3.71 5.04
C ILE A 52 2.38 4.98 5.88
N SER A 53 1.72 6.00 5.33
CA SER A 53 1.28 7.21 6.01
C SER A 53 -0.25 7.18 6.08
N SER A 54 -0.83 7.27 7.27
CA SER A 54 -2.29 7.20 7.44
C SER A 54 -2.79 8.18 8.48
N VAL A 55 -3.88 8.88 8.16
CA VAL A 55 -4.69 9.65 9.11
C VAL A 55 -6.02 8.94 9.45
N VAL A 56 -6.20 7.69 8.99
CA VAL A 56 -7.42 6.90 9.14
C VAL A 56 -7.11 5.63 9.96
N PRO A 57 -7.26 5.67 11.30
CA PRO A 57 -6.83 4.58 12.19
C PRO A 57 -7.55 3.25 11.95
N GLU A 58 -8.79 3.28 11.48
CA GLU A 58 -9.61 2.07 11.27
C GLU A 58 -9.02 1.13 10.21
N LEU A 59 -8.19 1.68 9.31
CA LEU A 59 -7.52 0.91 8.27
C LEU A 59 -6.19 0.31 8.73
N ASN A 60 -5.69 0.66 9.92
CA ASN A 60 -4.40 0.15 10.41
C ASN A 60 -4.43 -1.38 10.60
N ASN A 61 -5.57 -1.92 11.01
CA ASN A 61 -5.78 -3.36 11.17
C ASN A 61 -5.63 -4.17 9.86
N CYS A 62 -5.73 -3.51 8.70
CA CYS A 62 -5.47 -4.16 7.41
C CYS A 62 -3.97 -4.46 7.22
N PHE A 63 -3.08 -3.67 7.83
CA PHE A 63 -1.63 -3.81 7.68
C PHE A 63 -1.03 -4.83 8.61
N ASP A 64 -1.58 -4.98 9.82
CA ASP A 64 -1.12 -5.98 10.78
C ASP A 64 -1.23 -7.41 10.22
N LYS A 65 -2.21 -7.64 9.33
CA LYS A 65 -2.43 -8.93 8.68
C LYS A 65 -1.42 -9.25 7.56
N ILE A 66 -0.76 -8.24 6.99
CA ILE A 66 0.25 -8.42 5.94
C ILE A 66 1.48 -9.16 6.50
N LYS A 67 1.84 -8.90 7.76
CA LYS A 67 2.98 -9.55 8.42
C LYS A 67 2.82 -11.07 8.61
N THR A 68 1.58 -11.58 8.54
CA THR A 68 1.27 -12.97 8.87
C THR A 68 1.14 -13.92 7.67
N SER A 69 0.98 -13.42 6.44
CA SER A 69 0.64 -14.28 5.28
C SER A 69 1.77 -14.54 4.28
N ASP A 70 2.94 -13.90 4.42
CA ASP A 70 4.06 -14.05 3.47
C ASP A 70 5.36 -14.59 4.12
N ILE A 71 5.29 -15.26 5.28
CA ILE A 71 6.45 -15.86 5.99
C ILE A 71 6.38 -17.40 6.10
N TYR A 72 5.43 -18.08 5.45
CA TYR A 72 5.47 -19.54 5.30
C TYR A 72 5.07 -20.01 3.91
#